data_AF-A0A2G1YCJ5-F1
#
_entry.id   AF-A0A2G1YCJ5-F1
#
_cell.length_a   1.000
_cell.length_b   1.000
_cell.length_c   1.000
_cell.angle_alpha   90.00
_cell.angle_beta   90.00
_cell.angle_gamma   90.00
#
_symmetry.space_group_name_H-M   'P 1'
#
loop_
_entity.id
_entity.type
_entity.pdbx_description
1 polymer ?
#
loop_
_entity_poly.entity_id
_entity_poly.type
_entity_poly.pdbx_seq_one_letter_code
_entity_poly.pdbx_strand_id
1 'polypeptide(L)'
;AGAGVALLAAIAFVYPLYPQAVKLYQEVTGTKPKPWRPSAVARRDAIKKANGRCRTLPALEQLDQLPAATIFTMVDLGPRILATTHHSAVAGPYHRNGAAILDIHHAFDGSARDFRAIAAKHRATYLLICPDFPEGTIYQSRSPNGFYAGLMRGERPDWLVPVELKTDITLPYQLYRILYSPTGGEKAAQQR
;
A
#
# COMPACT_ATOMS: atom_id res chain seq x y z
N ALA A 1 -34.06 -24.03 23.35
CA ALA A 1 -32.80 -23.49 23.92
C ALA A 1 -31.71 -24.57 24.15
N GLY A 2 -32.05 -25.81 24.57
CA GLY A 2 -31.04 -26.81 24.99
C GLY A 2 -30.10 -27.37 23.92
N ALA A 3 -30.56 -27.57 22.67
CA ALA A 3 -29.72 -28.19 21.63
C ALA A 3 -28.55 -27.29 21.17
N GLY A 4 -28.76 -25.96 21.11
CA GLY A 4 -27.70 -25.02 20.73
C GLY A 4 -26.61 -24.88 21.80
N VAL A 5 -26.99 -24.95 23.08
CA VAL A 5 -26.04 -24.88 24.20
C VAL A 5 -25.18 -26.15 24.28
N ALA A 6 -25.77 -27.33 24.05
CA ALA A 6 -25.05 -28.60 24.00
C ALA A 6 -24.04 -28.66 22.84
N LEU A 7 -24.40 -28.15 21.66
CA LEU A 7 -23.51 -28.10 20.50
C LEU A 7 -22.31 -27.16 20.73
N LEU A 8 -22.55 -25.98 21.30
CA LEU A 8 -21.48 -25.02 21.62
C LEU A 8 -20.52 -25.57 22.69
N ALA A 9 -21.05 -26.26 23.71
CA ALA A 9 -20.22 -26.91 24.74
C ALA A 9 -19.35 -28.03 24.15
N ALA A 10 -19.90 -28.84 23.23
CA ALA A 10 -19.14 -29.88 22.53
C ALA A 10 -18.02 -29.30 21.65
N ILE A 11 -18.30 -28.23 20.89
CA ILE A 11 -17.28 -27.53 20.09
C ILE A 11 -16.18 -26.97 20.99
N ALA A 12 -16.55 -26.29 22.09
CA ALA A 12 -15.57 -25.72 23.03
C ALA A 12 -14.69 -26.79 23.70
N PHE A 13 -15.20 -28.00 23.91
CA PHE A 13 -14.45 -29.11 24.51
C PHE A 13 -13.51 -29.81 23.51
N VAL A 14 -13.89 -29.90 22.23
CA VAL A 14 -13.11 -30.58 21.19
C VAL A 14 -12.09 -29.66 20.51
N TYR A 15 -12.38 -28.37 20.39
CA TYR A 15 -11.51 -27.38 19.73
C TYR A 15 -10.06 -27.31 20.28
N PRO A 16 -9.81 -27.42 21.59
CA PRO A 16 -8.44 -27.43 22.15
C PRO A 16 -7.65 -28.69 21.77
N LEU A 17 -8.34 -29.82 21.53
CA LEU A 17 -7.73 -31.09 21.15
C LEU A 17 -7.42 -31.16 19.65
N TYR A 18 -8.07 -30.34 18.83
CA TYR A 18 -7.86 -30.28 17.38
C TYR A 18 -6.38 -30.10 16.96
N PRO A 19 -5.60 -29.13 17.47
CA PRO A 19 -4.19 -28.98 17.09
C PRO A 19 -3.34 -30.19 17.48
N GLN A 20 -3.65 -30.86 18.61
CA GLN A 20 -2.94 -32.06 19.05
C GLN A 20 -3.28 -33.27 18.16
N ALA A 21 -4.54 -33.44 17.81
CA ALA A 21 -5.01 -34.49 16.90
C ALA A 21 -4.44 -34.34 15.49
N VAL A 22 -4.39 -33.11 14.95
CA VAL A 22 -3.76 -32.82 13.65
C VAL A 22 -2.26 -33.11 13.70
N LYS A 23 -1.57 -32.73 14.78
CA LYS A 23 -0.14 -33.01 14.93
C LYS A 23 0.14 -34.52 15.00
N LEU A 24 -0.62 -35.24 15.83
CA LEU A 24 -0.52 -36.70 15.94
C LEU A 24 -0.82 -37.38 14.60
N TYR A 25 -1.87 -36.93 13.90
CA TYR A 25 -2.19 -37.42 12.56
C TYR A 25 -1.01 -37.20 11.60
N GLN A 26 -0.40 -36.01 11.57
CA GLN A 26 0.77 -35.72 10.73
C GLN A 26 1.99 -36.57 11.09
N GLU A 27 2.24 -36.79 12.38
CA GLU A 27 3.35 -37.63 12.88
C GLU A 27 3.14 -39.10 12.50
N VAL A 28 1.92 -39.64 12.67
CA VAL A 28 1.58 -41.04 12.39
C VAL A 28 1.53 -41.33 10.89
N THR A 29 0.99 -40.40 10.10
CA THR A 29 0.81 -40.59 8.64
C THR A 29 2.02 -40.14 7.83
N GLY A 30 2.97 -39.42 8.43
CA GLY A 30 4.05 -38.74 7.71
C GLY A 30 3.57 -37.60 6.80
N THR A 31 2.30 -37.20 6.89
CA THR A 31 1.72 -36.15 6.05
C THR A 31 2.31 -34.80 6.45
N LYS A 32 3.25 -34.30 5.65
CA LYS A 32 3.83 -32.96 5.85
C LYS A 32 3.06 -31.93 5.04
N PRO A 33 2.73 -30.75 5.62
CA PRO A 33 2.17 -29.67 4.83
C PRO A 33 3.15 -29.30 3.71
N LYS A 34 2.63 -29.09 2.50
CA LYS A 34 3.45 -28.71 1.35
C LYS A 34 4.20 -27.42 1.68
N PRO A 35 5.54 -27.39 1.57
CA PRO A 35 6.29 -26.17 1.84
C PRO A 35 5.89 -25.09 0.84
N TRP A 36 5.90 -23.84 1.30
CA TRP A 36 5.70 -22.69 0.43
C TRP A 36 6.81 -22.63 -0.63
N ARG A 37 6.44 -22.18 -1.84
CA ARG A 37 7.44 -21.94 -2.90
C ARG A 37 8.46 -20.91 -2.41
N PRO A 38 9.77 -21.03 -2.73
CA PRO A 38 10.79 -20.07 -2.31
C PRO A 38 10.44 -18.61 -2.65
N SER A 39 9.83 -18.38 -3.81
CA SER A 39 9.36 -17.05 -4.22
C SER A 39 8.24 -16.49 -3.33
N ALA A 40 7.34 -17.35 -2.83
CA ALA A 40 6.29 -16.96 -1.91
C ALA A 40 6.86 -16.60 -0.53
N VAL A 41 7.88 -17.32 -0.07
CA VAL A 41 8.62 -17.01 1.17
C VAL A 41 9.32 -15.65 1.02
N ALA A 42 10.09 -15.46 -0.05
CA ALA A 42 10.79 -14.21 -0.32
C ALA A 42 9.84 -13.00 -0.40
N ARG A 43 8.70 -13.15 -1.11
CA ARG A 43 7.66 -12.11 -1.19
C ARG A 43 7.09 -11.77 0.20
N ARG A 44 6.76 -12.77 1.01
CA ARG A 44 6.24 -12.56 2.36
C ARG A 44 7.25 -11.82 3.24
N ASP A 45 8.52 -12.18 3.15
CA ASP A 45 9.57 -11.55 3.94
C ASP A 45 9.84 -10.10 3.49
N ALA A 46 9.76 -9.81 2.19
CA ALA A 46 9.78 -8.44 1.65
C ALA A 46 8.61 -7.60 2.18
N ILE A 47 7.39 -8.14 2.15
CA ILE A 47 6.20 -7.47 2.70
C ILE A 47 6.34 -7.20 4.20
N LYS A 48 6.84 -8.17 4.97
CA LYS A 48 7.09 -8.01 6.40
C LYS A 48 8.11 -6.90 6.67
N LYS A 49 9.19 -6.86 5.88
CA LYS A 49 10.23 -5.82 5.96
C LYS A 49 9.65 -4.44 5.63
N ALA A 50 8.90 -4.30 4.54
CA ALA A 50 8.25 -3.06 4.14
C ALA A 50 7.27 -2.56 5.21
N ASN A 51 6.40 -3.43 5.72
CA ASN A 51 5.44 -3.11 6.78
C ASN A 51 6.12 -2.58 8.06
N GLY A 52 7.27 -3.14 8.42
CA GLY A 52 8.07 -2.69 9.58
C GLY A 52 8.83 -1.39 9.34
N ARG A 53 9.34 -1.16 8.12
CA ARG A 53 10.23 -0.03 7.81
C ARG A 53 9.49 1.22 7.36
N CYS A 54 8.47 1.09 6.52
CA CYS A 54 7.77 2.24 5.92
C CYS A 54 6.90 3.03 6.89
N ARG A 55 6.78 2.56 8.13
CA ARG A 55 6.06 3.28 9.17
C ARG A 55 7.01 3.90 10.17
N THR A 56 8.33 3.71 10.10
CA THR A 56 9.20 4.19 11.18
C THR A 56 9.28 5.71 11.20
N LEU A 57 9.40 6.27 12.40
CA LEU A 57 9.60 7.71 12.60
C LEU A 57 10.83 8.19 11.79
N PRO A 58 12.04 7.60 11.93
CA PRO A 58 13.22 8.08 11.20
C PRO A 58 13.06 8.16 9.68
N ALA A 59 12.22 7.28 9.10
CA ALA A 59 11.94 7.31 7.67
C ALA A 59 10.95 8.42 7.31
N LEU A 60 9.87 8.59 8.08
CA LEU A 60 8.84 9.59 7.81
C LEU A 60 9.29 11.02 8.07
N GLU A 61 10.11 11.25 9.10
CA GLU A 61 10.68 12.57 9.43
C GLU A 61 11.47 13.17 8.26
N GLN A 62 12.08 12.35 7.40
CA GLN A 62 12.81 12.84 6.23
C GLN A 62 11.92 13.61 5.25
N LEU A 63 10.60 13.36 5.25
CA LEU A 63 9.65 14.08 4.40
C LEU A 63 9.62 15.57 4.74
N ASP A 64 9.87 15.94 6.01
CA ASP A 64 9.79 17.33 6.47
C ASP A 64 10.85 18.26 5.87
N GLN A 65 11.83 17.71 5.14
CA GLN A 65 12.74 18.47 4.28
C GLN A 65 12.01 19.20 3.14
N LEU A 66 10.82 18.74 2.76
CA LEU A 66 9.97 19.34 1.74
C LEU A 66 9.00 20.34 2.36
N PRO A 67 8.56 21.38 1.63
CA PRO A 67 7.49 22.26 2.11
C PRO A 67 6.18 21.52 2.39
N ALA A 68 5.38 22.04 3.34
CA ALA A 68 4.09 21.47 3.71
C ALA A 68 3.21 21.25 2.48
N ALA A 69 2.62 20.06 2.39
CA ALA A 69 1.91 19.60 1.20
C ALA A 69 0.96 18.45 1.51
N THR A 70 0.00 18.22 0.62
CA THR A 70 -0.80 16.99 0.62
C THR A 70 -0.03 15.89 -0.11
N ILE A 71 0.22 14.78 0.58
CA ILE A 71 0.87 13.58 0.04
C ILE A 71 -0.21 12.57 -0.35
N PHE A 72 -0.22 12.19 -1.63
CA PHE A 72 -0.95 11.02 -2.11
C PHE A 72 -0.17 9.77 -1.72
N THR A 73 -0.78 8.92 -0.91
CA THR A 73 -0.15 7.65 -0.49
C THR A 73 -1.22 6.59 -0.27
N MET A 74 -0.79 5.42 0.18
CA MET A 74 -1.65 4.33 0.61
C MET A 74 -2.43 4.72 1.87
N VAL A 75 -3.68 4.26 1.96
CA VAL A 75 -4.62 4.58 3.05
C VAL A 75 -4.00 4.28 4.41
N ASP A 76 -3.34 3.13 4.54
CA ASP A 76 -2.73 2.63 5.77
C ASP A 76 -1.48 3.40 6.23
N LEU A 77 -0.88 4.21 5.34
CA LEU A 77 0.28 5.04 5.67
C LEU A 77 -0.11 6.48 6.04
N GLY A 78 -1.25 6.95 5.55
CA GLY A 78 -1.73 8.32 5.75
C GLY A 78 -1.79 8.81 7.20
N PRO A 79 -2.31 8.03 8.18
CA PRO A 79 -2.37 8.48 9.57
C PRO A 79 -1.01 8.79 10.17
N ARG A 80 0.02 8.03 9.77
CA ARG A 80 1.36 8.23 10.35
C ARG A 80 2.07 9.44 9.73
N ILE A 81 1.88 9.68 8.43
CA ILE A 81 2.30 10.95 7.81
C ILE A 81 1.66 12.12 8.57
N LEU A 82 0.33 12.10 8.74
CA LEU A 82 -0.40 13.17 9.41
C LEU A 82 0.06 13.40 10.87
N ALA A 83 0.39 12.33 11.58
CA ALA A 83 0.75 12.42 13.00
C ALA A 83 2.22 12.81 13.25
N THR A 84 3.11 12.60 12.29
CA THR A 84 4.58 12.66 12.53
C THR A 84 5.32 13.60 11.60
N THR A 85 4.62 14.32 10.72
CA THR A 85 5.19 15.26 9.76
C THR A 85 4.32 16.52 9.72
N HIS A 86 4.79 17.58 9.06
CA HIS A 86 3.94 18.77 8.79
C HIS A 86 3.08 18.63 7.53
N HIS A 87 3.09 17.45 6.89
CA HIS A 87 2.31 17.16 5.70
C HIS A 87 0.89 16.68 6.03
N SER A 88 0.00 16.86 5.06
CA SER A 88 -1.32 16.22 5.03
C SER A 88 -1.29 14.94 4.18
N ALA A 89 -2.23 14.03 4.40
CA ALA A 89 -2.43 12.85 3.55
C ALA A 89 -3.87 12.81 3.04
N VAL A 90 -4.08 12.24 1.85
CA VAL A 90 -5.42 12.18 1.21
C VAL A 90 -6.44 11.43 2.07
N ALA A 91 -6.04 10.32 2.68
CA ALA A 91 -6.90 9.56 3.58
C ALA A 91 -6.10 8.76 4.62
N GLY A 92 -6.78 8.37 5.69
CA GLY A 92 -6.43 7.25 6.56
C GLY A 92 -7.57 6.23 6.61
N PRO A 93 -7.40 5.07 7.26
CA PRO A 93 -8.38 3.97 7.29
C PRO A 93 -9.53 4.26 8.28
N TYR A 94 -10.20 5.39 8.11
CA TYR A 94 -11.33 5.83 8.91
C TYR A 94 -12.62 5.70 8.10
N HIS A 95 -13.61 4.95 8.60
CA HIS A 95 -14.87 4.71 7.88
C HIS A 95 -15.66 5.98 7.54
N ARG A 96 -15.40 7.11 8.22
CA ARG A 96 -15.97 8.43 7.90
C ARG A 96 -15.40 9.06 6.63
N ASN A 97 -14.27 8.55 6.12
CA ASN A 97 -13.58 9.05 4.94
C ASN A 97 -13.80 8.16 3.70
N GLY A 98 -14.94 7.49 3.60
CA GLY A 98 -15.21 6.49 2.57
C GLY A 98 -14.97 7.00 1.14
N ALA A 99 -15.35 8.25 0.84
CA ALA A 99 -15.15 8.83 -0.49
C ALA A 99 -13.66 8.97 -0.87
N ALA A 100 -12.82 9.51 0.03
CA ALA A 100 -11.39 9.66 -0.27
C ALA A 100 -10.63 8.32 -0.26
N ILE A 101 -11.06 7.37 0.58
CA ILE A 101 -10.55 5.99 0.54
C ILE A 101 -10.82 5.39 -0.84
N LEU A 102 -12.07 5.45 -1.32
CA LEU A 102 -12.43 4.95 -2.65
C LEU A 102 -11.67 5.65 -3.77
N ASP A 103 -11.44 6.97 -3.67
CA ASP A 103 -10.61 7.70 -4.62
C ASP A 103 -9.18 7.12 -4.69
N ILE A 104 -8.56 6.79 -3.55
CA ILE A 104 -7.22 6.15 -3.53
C ILE A 104 -7.26 4.78 -4.22
N HIS A 105 -8.29 3.97 -3.96
CA HIS A 105 -8.47 2.69 -4.63
C HIS A 105 -8.59 2.87 -6.15
N HIS A 106 -9.48 3.75 -6.62
CA HIS A 106 -9.65 4.03 -8.04
C HIS A 106 -8.38 4.59 -8.69
N ALA A 107 -7.63 5.42 -7.98
CA ALA A 107 -6.38 5.97 -8.50
C ALA A 107 -5.32 4.88 -8.71
N PHE A 108 -5.16 3.96 -7.75
CA PHE A 108 -4.16 2.90 -7.85
C PHE A 108 -4.58 1.74 -8.77
N ASP A 109 -5.86 1.41 -8.80
CA ASP A 109 -6.43 0.35 -9.64
C ASP A 109 -6.64 0.81 -11.10
N GLY A 110 -6.87 2.09 -11.33
CA GLY A 110 -7.16 2.69 -12.64
C GLY A 110 -5.92 2.97 -13.50
N SER A 111 -6.10 3.75 -14.57
CA SER A 111 -4.99 4.14 -15.45
C SER A 111 -4.14 5.26 -14.85
N ALA A 112 -2.94 5.48 -15.41
CA ALA A 112 -2.10 6.63 -15.06
C ALA A 112 -2.82 7.98 -15.21
N ARG A 113 -3.70 8.10 -16.21
CA ARG A 113 -4.55 9.29 -16.40
C ARG A 113 -5.55 9.45 -15.25
N ASP A 114 -6.21 8.36 -14.84
CA ASP A 114 -7.22 8.39 -13.78
C ASP A 114 -6.55 8.70 -12.43
N PHE A 115 -5.37 8.11 -12.15
CA PHE A 115 -4.55 8.49 -11.00
C PHE A 115 -4.29 10.00 -10.96
N ARG A 116 -3.77 10.57 -12.06
CA ARG A 116 -3.40 11.99 -12.11
C ARG A 116 -4.61 12.90 -11.91
N ALA A 117 -5.76 12.55 -12.47
CA ALA A 117 -7.01 13.29 -12.29
C ALA A 117 -7.50 13.25 -10.83
N ILE A 118 -7.44 12.09 -10.19
CA ILE A 118 -7.84 11.93 -8.78
C ILE A 118 -6.84 12.64 -7.85
N ALA A 119 -5.53 12.54 -8.11
CA ALA A 119 -4.52 13.26 -7.35
C ALA A 119 -4.73 14.79 -7.45
N ALA A 120 -5.11 15.30 -8.63
CA ALA A 120 -5.46 16.70 -8.83
C ALA A 120 -6.70 17.12 -8.02
N LYS A 121 -7.75 16.28 -7.99
CA LYS A 121 -8.96 16.50 -7.17
C LYS A 121 -8.61 16.72 -5.68
N HIS A 122 -7.62 15.99 -5.17
CA HIS A 122 -7.14 16.10 -3.79
C HIS A 122 -6.02 17.11 -3.57
N ARG A 123 -5.63 17.86 -4.62
CA ARG A 123 -4.51 18.83 -4.60
C ARG A 123 -3.22 18.21 -4.06
N ALA A 124 -2.97 16.94 -4.38
CA ALA A 124 -1.77 16.26 -3.92
C ALA A 124 -0.53 16.78 -4.64
N THR A 125 0.51 17.20 -3.91
CA THR A 125 1.75 17.68 -4.52
C THR A 125 2.72 16.53 -4.79
N TYR A 126 2.71 15.53 -3.91
CA TYR A 126 3.62 14.39 -3.94
C TYR A 126 2.87 13.07 -3.96
N LEU A 127 3.47 12.07 -4.60
CA LEU A 127 3.12 10.66 -4.47
C LEU A 127 4.21 9.97 -3.65
N LEU A 128 3.84 9.37 -2.52
CA LEU A 128 4.72 8.55 -1.70
C LEU A 128 4.27 7.08 -1.78
N ILE A 129 5.13 6.22 -2.32
CA ILE A 129 4.93 4.78 -2.37
C ILE A 129 5.95 4.09 -1.47
N CYS A 130 5.50 3.11 -0.71
CA CYS A 130 6.34 2.09 -0.11
C CYS A 130 6.19 0.81 -0.93
N PRO A 131 7.20 0.40 -1.72
CA PRO A 131 7.19 -0.89 -2.40
C PRO A 131 7.01 -2.04 -1.40
N ASP A 132 6.28 -3.09 -1.80
CA ASP A 132 5.93 -4.25 -0.98
C ASP A 132 5.10 -3.96 0.29
N PHE A 133 4.61 -2.73 0.48
CA PHE A 133 3.70 -2.45 1.57
C PHE A 133 2.42 -3.30 1.44
N PRO A 134 1.86 -3.85 2.55
CA PRO A 134 0.74 -4.79 2.47
C PRO A 134 -0.43 -4.31 1.59
N GLU A 135 -0.87 -3.06 1.75
CA GLU A 135 -1.93 -2.46 0.93
C GLU A 135 -1.57 -2.41 -0.56
N GLY A 136 -0.34 -2.02 -0.87
CA GLY A 136 0.23 -2.00 -2.23
C GLY A 136 0.10 -3.35 -2.95
N THR A 137 0.37 -4.44 -2.22
CA THR A 137 0.28 -5.79 -2.79
C THR A 137 -1.14 -6.19 -3.18
N ILE A 138 -2.16 -5.58 -2.55
CA ILE A 138 -3.57 -5.78 -2.90
C ILE A 138 -3.87 -5.10 -4.23
N TYR A 139 -3.41 -3.85 -4.44
CA TYR A 139 -3.57 -3.16 -5.73
C TYR A 139 -2.93 -3.95 -6.88
N GLN A 140 -1.70 -4.45 -6.69
CA GLN A 140 -1.03 -5.27 -7.71
C GLN A 140 -1.78 -6.56 -8.04
N SER A 141 -2.36 -7.22 -7.04
CA SER A 141 -3.09 -8.47 -7.24
C SER A 141 -4.46 -8.23 -7.87
N ARG A 142 -5.17 -7.18 -7.45
CA ARG A 142 -6.52 -6.86 -7.91
C ARG A 142 -6.51 -6.23 -9.31
N SER A 143 -5.52 -5.38 -9.58
CA SER A 143 -5.42 -4.59 -10.80
C SER A 143 -4.00 -4.71 -11.38
N PRO A 144 -3.63 -5.86 -11.96
CA PRO A 144 -2.27 -6.08 -12.46
C PRO A 144 -1.88 -5.13 -13.59
N ASN A 145 -2.86 -4.53 -14.28
CA ASN A 145 -2.65 -3.51 -15.32
C ASN A 145 -2.93 -2.09 -14.82
N GLY A 146 -3.23 -1.92 -13.53
CA GLY A 146 -3.50 -0.64 -12.92
C GLY A 146 -2.23 0.17 -12.68
N PHE A 147 -2.42 1.45 -12.35
CA PHE A 147 -1.36 2.43 -12.18
C PHE A 147 -0.30 1.99 -11.16
N TYR A 148 -0.71 1.50 -9.98
CA TYR A 148 0.24 1.04 -8.96
C TYR A 148 1.09 -0.12 -9.49
N ALA A 149 0.46 -1.08 -10.16
CA ALA A 149 1.16 -2.24 -10.70
C ALA A 149 2.15 -1.85 -11.81
N GLY A 150 1.76 -0.94 -12.71
CA GLY A 150 2.65 -0.36 -13.71
C GLY A 150 3.85 0.36 -13.09
N LEU A 151 3.62 1.20 -12.08
CA LEU A 151 4.69 1.90 -11.38
C LEU A 151 5.69 0.91 -10.74
N MET A 152 5.21 -0.20 -10.17
CA MET A 152 6.08 -1.26 -9.62
C MET A 152 6.84 -2.06 -10.69
N ARG A 153 6.38 -2.05 -11.96
CA ARG A 153 7.13 -2.56 -13.12
C ARG A 153 8.10 -1.53 -13.71
N GLY A 154 8.15 -0.31 -13.18
CA GLY A 154 8.97 0.78 -13.71
C GLY A 154 8.29 1.61 -14.81
N GLU A 155 6.99 1.38 -15.07
CA GLU A 155 6.19 2.18 -16.01
C GLU A 155 5.81 3.51 -15.35
N ARG A 156 6.79 4.40 -15.16
CA ARG A 156 6.59 5.72 -14.56
C ARG A 156 6.22 6.75 -15.65
N PRO A 157 5.05 7.40 -15.57
CA PRO A 157 4.72 8.51 -16.47
C PRO A 157 5.68 9.69 -16.32
N ASP A 158 5.88 10.47 -17.38
CA ASP A 158 6.77 11.63 -17.45
C ASP A 158 6.43 12.75 -16.44
N TRP A 159 5.15 12.89 -16.12
CA TRP A 159 4.65 13.85 -15.13
C TRP A 159 4.89 13.44 -13.67
N LEU A 160 5.46 12.25 -13.41
CA LEU A 160 6.00 11.87 -12.11
C LEU A 160 7.51 12.06 -12.08
N VAL A 161 7.94 13.12 -11.40
CA VAL A 161 9.36 13.46 -11.26
C VAL A 161 9.87 12.90 -9.93
N PRO A 162 10.90 12.02 -9.92
CA PRO A 162 11.49 11.54 -8.68
C PRO A 162 12.00 12.69 -7.80
N VAL A 163 11.83 12.56 -6.49
CA VAL A 163 12.36 13.51 -5.50
C VAL A 163 13.36 12.79 -4.63
N GLU A 164 14.57 13.33 -4.57
CA GLU A 164 15.63 12.83 -3.69
C GLU A 164 15.65 13.64 -2.40
N LEU A 165 15.67 12.94 -1.27
CA LEU A 165 15.82 13.52 0.06
C LEU A 165 17.26 13.34 0.51
N LYS A 166 17.82 14.35 1.19
CA LYS A 166 19.20 14.30 1.68
C LYS A 166 19.20 13.56 3.01
N THR A 167 19.62 12.30 3.01
CA THR A 167 19.60 11.46 4.20
C THR A 167 20.70 10.42 4.17
N ASP A 168 21.15 9.99 5.35
CA ASP A 168 22.14 8.95 5.58
C ASP A 168 21.53 7.56 5.72
N ILE A 169 20.19 7.45 5.80
CA ILE A 169 19.48 6.18 5.85
C ILE A 169 18.95 5.76 4.48
N THR A 170 18.94 4.45 4.23
CA THR A 170 18.23 3.92 3.05
C THR A 170 16.73 4.01 3.27
N LEU A 171 16.09 5.00 2.65
CA LEU A 171 14.65 5.18 2.68
C LEU A 171 13.92 3.98 2.05
N PRO A 172 12.81 3.53 2.66
CA PRO A 172 12.02 2.44 2.12
C PRO A 172 10.95 2.94 1.12
N TYR A 173 11.07 4.18 0.63
CA TYR A 173 10.06 4.85 -0.18
C TYR A 173 10.54 5.13 -1.61
N GLN A 174 9.58 5.23 -2.51
CA GLN A 174 9.69 6.00 -3.74
C GLN A 174 8.85 7.27 -3.58
N LEU A 175 9.50 8.42 -3.77
CA LEU A 175 8.86 9.73 -3.66
C LEU A 175 8.90 10.43 -5.00
N TYR A 176 7.74 10.92 -5.44
CA TYR A 176 7.58 11.63 -6.70
C TYR A 176 6.85 12.94 -6.50
N ARG A 177 7.26 13.98 -7.21
CA ARG A 177 6.48 15.20 -7.42
C ARG A 177 5.52 14.97 -8.57
N ILE A 178 4.26 15.36 -8.38
CA ILE A 178 3.23 15.26 -9.40
C ILE A 178 3.18 16.58 -10.16
N LEU A 179 3.38 16.53 -11.47
CA LEU A 179 3.16 17.68 -12.35
C LEU A 179 1.73 17.63 -12.89
N TYR A 180 1.00 18.75 -12.84
CA TYR A 180 -0.38 18.84 -13.36
C TYR A 180 -0.50 19.64 -14.66
N SER A 181 0.49 20.48 -14.97
CA SER A 181 0.50 21.19 -16.24
C SER A 181 0.66 20.21 -17.41
N PRO A 182 -0.04 20.41 -18.53
CA PRO A 182 0.26 19.68 -19.75
C PRO A 182 1.64 20.13 -20.25
N THR A 183 2.62 19.23 -20.25
CA THR A 183 3.81 19.35 -21.10
C THR A 183 3.36 19.20 -22.55
N GLY A 184 2.76 20.25 -23.12
CA GLY A 184 2.25 20.21 -24.50
C GLY A 184 1.34 21.35 -24.96
N GLY A 185 1.38 22.52 -24.30
CA GLY A 185 0.44 23.63 -24.57
C GLY A 185 1.00 24.82 -25.36
N GLU A 186 2.16 24.72 -26.02
CA GLU A 186 2.78 25.90 -26.66
C GLU A 186 3.53 25.57 -27.97
N LYS A 187 2.91 24.75 -28.85
CA LYS A 187 3.33 24.60 -30.26
C LYS A 187 2.20 24.77 -31.27
N ALA A 188 1.10 25.43 -30.90
CA ALA A 188 -0.03 25.69 -31.80
C ALA A 188 -0.22 27.17 -32.18
N ALA A 189 0.65 28.10 -31.74
CA ALA A 189 0.46 29.54 -31.96
C ALA A 189 1.35 30.16 -33.06
N GLN A 190 2.14 29.37 -33.80
CA GLN A 190 3.02 29.90 -34.86
C GLN A 190 2.78 29.23 -36.21
N GLN A 191 1.53 29.16 -36.65
CA GLN A 191 1.15 29.00 -38.05
C GLN A 191 -0.15 29.76 -38.30
N ARG A 192 -0.04 31.09 -38.33
CA ARG A 192 -0.95 31.99 -39.05
C ARG A 192 -0.12 33.15 -39.59
#